data_AF-A0A2P6P8F2-F1
#
_entry.id   AF-A0A2P6P8F2-F1
#
_cell.length_a   1.000
_cell.length_b   1.000
_cell.length_c   1.000
_cell.angle_alpha   90.00
_cell.angle_beta   90.00
_cell.angle_gamma   90.00
#
_symmetry.space_group_name_H-M   'P 1'
#
loop_
_entity.id
_entity.type
_entity.pdbx_description
1 polymer ?
#
loop_
_entity_poly.entity_id
_entity_poly.type
_entity_poly.pdbx_seq_one_letter_code
_entity_poly.pdbx_strand_id
1 'polypeptide(L)'
;MVHTHLPRALFLNDSNNGGSAKTRNVLLVVAHADDESMFFTPTINYLTSRGHNIHILCLSNGDADGKGNTRKEELYQASAILKVPYQHVKILDHPDLQDGFGKLWITIYWQRLLKRKSKFLLASSQRKVEAWELVSTNIFRKYSGPVDIWFFKLYSMQCSNKMLHCLVNQQPRKSFLAMAQHASQWVWFRKLFVAFSSCTYVNTLRKMK
;
A
#
# COMPACT_ATOMS: atom_id res chain seq x y z
N MET A 1 26.56 -15.35 14.50
CA MET A 1 25.57 -15.65 13.45
C MET A 1 24.22 -15.83 14.14
N VAL A 2 23.49 -14.74 14.39
CA VAL A 2 22.24 -14.81 15.18
C VAL A 2 21.08 -14.94 14.22
N HIS A 3 20.57 -16.17 14.06
CA HIS A 3 19.28 -16.42 13.42
C HIS A 3 18.18 -15.93 14.37
N THR A 4 17.71 -14.70 14.17
CA THR A 4 16.51 -14.18 14.84
C THR A 4 15.28 -14.51 14.00
N HIS A 5 14.52 -15.52 14.42
CA HIS A 5 13.20 -15.80 13.85
C HIS A 5 12.23 -14.68 14.25
N LEU A 6 11.96 -13.77 13.31
CA LEU A 6 10.80 -12.86 13.38
C LEU A 6 9.51 -13.71 13.45
N PRO A 7 8.49 -13.33 14.25
CA PRO A 7 7.24 -14.06 14.30
C PRO A 7 6.63 -14.20 12.90
N ARG A 8 6.29 -15.44 12.53
CA ARG A 8 5.69 -15.82 11.25
C ARG A 8 4.46 -14.95 11.00
N ALA A 9 4.56 -14.07 10.02
CA ALA A 9 3.46 -13.20 9.61
C ALA A 9 2.28 -14.07 9.11
N LEU A 10 1.17 -14.02 9.84
CA LEU A 10 -0.09 -14.72 9.55
C LEU A 10 -0.98 -13.92 8.57
N PHE A 11 -0.38 -13.00 7.80
CA PHE A 11 -1.05 -12.07 6.89
C PHE A 11 -1.81 -12.82 5.78
N LEU A 12 -1.46 -14.06 5.55
CA LEU A 12 -2.15 -15.03 4.72
C LEU A 12 -1.93 -16.36 5.44
N ASN A 13 -3.00 -17.10 5.77
CA ASN A 13 -2.89 -18.40 6.46
C ASN A 13 -2.04 -19.38 5.61
N ASP A 14 -0.72 -19.33 5.76
CA ASP A 14 0.26 -20.27 5.21
C ASP A 14 0.41 -21.43 6.22
N SER A 15 -0.72 -21.93 6.73
CA SER A 15 -0.73 -23.05 7.66
C SER A 15 -0.19 -24.28 6.95
N ASN A 16 1.03 -24.66 7.34
CA ASN A 16 1.60 -26.01 7.35
C ASN A 16 0.69 -27.08 6.71
N ASN A 17 0.93 -27.38 5.44
CA ASN A 17 0.68 -28.72 4.92
C ASN A 17 1.56 -28.95 3.68
N GLY A 18 2.88 -29.15 3.87
CA GLY A 18 3.81 -29.73 2.88
C GLY A 18 3.75 -29.21 1.43
N GLY A 19 3.18 -28.03 1.19
CA GLY A 19 2.69 -27.60 -0.11
C GLY A 19 3.10 -26.16 -0.39
N SER A 20 3.52 -25.93 -1.63
CA SER A 20 3.97 -24.65 -2.18
C SER A 20 3.14 -23.46 -1.66
N ALA A 21 3.83 -22.40 -1.22
CA ALA A 21 3.22 -21.15 -0.76
C ALA A 21 2.18 -20.68 -1.79
N LYS A 22 0.93 -20.54 -1.36
CA LYS A 22 -0.18 -20.32 -2.28
C LYS A 22 -0.16 -18.88 -2.79
N THR A 23 0.05 -18.71 -4.09
CA THR A 23 -0.07 -17.42 -4.76
C THR A 23 -1.50 -16.89 -4.63
N ARG A 24 -1.64 -15.58 -4.40
CA ARG A 24 -2.93 -14.90 -4.19
C ARG A 24 -2.93 -13.62 -5.00
N ASN A 25 -4.11 -13.22 -5.47
CA ASN A 25 -4.31 -11.94 -6.12
C ASN A 25 -4.72 -10.93 -5.04
N VAL A 26 -3.97 -9.84 -4.93
CA VAL A 26 -4.20 -8.76 -3.97
C VAL A 26 -4.50 -7.49 -4.75
N LEU A 27 -5.60 -6.82 -4.42
CA LEU A 27 -5.95 -5.53 -4.97
C LEU A 27 -5.65 -4.44 -3.95
N LEU A 28 -4.64 -3.63 -4.22
CA LEU A 28 -4.36 -2.39 -3.50
C LEU A 28 -5.21 -1.26 -4.11
N VAL A 29 -5.98 -0.58 -3.28
CA VAL A 29 -6.78 0.57 -3.69
C VAL A 29 -6.16 1.82 -3.07
N VAL A 30 -5.84 2.80 -3.91
CA VAL A 30 -5.26 4.09 -3.49
C VAL A 30 -6.11 5.24 -4.02
N ALA A 31 -6.13 6.36 -3.29
CA ALA A 31 -6.94 7.51 -3.69
C ALA A 31 -6.27 8.26 -4.84
N HIS A 32 -4.99 8.57 -4.68
CA HIS A 32 -4.20 9.37 -5.61
C HIS A 32 -2.96 8.62 -6.11
N ALA A 33 -2.44 9.09 -7.25
CA ALA A 33 -1.13 8.67 -7.75
C ALA A 33 -0.05 9.30 -6.84
N ASP A 34 0.74 8.46 -6.16
CA ASP A 34 1.79 8.69 -5.14
C ASP A 34 1.55 7.95 -3.83
N ASP A 35 0.29 7.70 -3.48
CA ASP A 35 -0.11 7.04 -2.24
C ASP A 35 0.55 5.65 -2.10
N GLU A 36 0.75 4.92 -3.20
CA GLU A 36 1.39 3.60 -3.20
C GLU A 36 2.86 3.67 -2.74
N SER A 37 3.57 4.70 -3.19
CA SER A 37 4.96 4.95 -2.87
C SER A 37 5.11 5.56 -1.48
N MET A 38 4.22 6.49 -1.12
CA MET A 38 4.23 7.18 0.18
C MET A 38 3.85 6.27 1.35
N PHE A 39 2.83 5.41 1.17
CA PHE A 39 2.23 4.68 2.28
C PHE A 39 2.39 3.17 2.19
N PHE A 40 2.36 2.59 0.99
CA PHE A 40 2.16 1.14 0.83
C PHE A 40 3.41 0.36 0.38
N THR A 41 4.56 1.03 0.16
CA THR A 41 5.80 0.35 -0.23
C THR A 41 6.17 -0.86 0.65
N PRO A 42 6.08 -0.82 2.01
CA PRO A 42 6.34 -1.99 2.84
C PRO A 42 5.42 -3.17 2.52
N THR A 43 4.12 -2.89 2.36
CA THR A 43 3.09 -3.89 2.04
C THR A 43 3.32 -4.51 0.66
N ILE A 44 3.58 -3.67 -0.34
CA ILE A 44 3.83 -4.11 -1.72
C ILE A 44 5.08 -4.97 -1.79
N ASN A 45 6.19 -4.52 -1.19
CA ASN A 45 7.45 -5.29 -1.17
C ASN A 45 7.27 -6.65 -0.48
N TYR A 46 6.57 -6.69 0.66
CA TYR A 46 6.28 -7.94 1.35
C TYR A 46 5.49 -8.90 0.46
N LEU A 47 4.39 -8.44 -0.12
CA LEU A 47 3.52 -9.25 -0.97
C LEU A 47 4.23 -9.76 -2.24
N THR A 48 4.97 -8.90 -2.93
CA THR A 48 5.71 -9.28 -4.14
C THR A 48 6.84 -10.26 -3.81
N SER A 49 7.54 -10.07 -2.68
CA SER A 49 8.59 -11.01 -2.24
C SER A 49 8.08 -12.42 -1.94
N ARG A 50 6.79 -12.56 -1.62
CA ARG A 50 6.12 -13.84 -1.36
C ARG A 50 5.46 -14.43 -2.60
N GLY A 51 5.62 -13.80 -3.77
CA GLY A 51 5.07 -14.28 -5.04
C GLY A 51 3.57 -14.05 -5.20
N HIS A 52 2.98 -13.09 -4.47
CA HIS A 52 1.59 -12.71 -4.69
C HIS A 52 1.46 -11.75 -5.88
N ASN A 53 0.34 -11.85 -6.59
CA ASN A 53 0.03 -10.98 -7.71
C ASN A 53 -0.66 -9.72 -7.17
N ILE A 54 0.01 -8.58 -7.27
CA ILE A 54 -0.52 -7.31 -6.81
C ILE A 54 -1.14 -6.58 -7.99
N HIS A 55 -2.32 -6.02 -7.79
CA HIS A 55 -3.01 -5.07 -8.66
C HIS A 55 -3.17 -3.75 -7.92
N ILE A 56 -2.93 -2.63 -8.60
CA ILE A 56 -3.11 -1.29 -8.06
C ILE A 56 -4.31 -0.66 -8.77
N LEU A 57 -5.30 -0.22 -7.99
CA LEU A 57 -6.42 0.58 -8.47
C LEU A 57 -6.30 1.97 -7.87
N CYS A 58 -5.88 2.93 -8.69
CA CYS A 58 -5.87 4.34 -8.36
C CYS A 58 -7.24 4.92 -8.69
N LEU A 59 -7.86 5.54 -7.69
CA LEU A 59 -9.22 6.03 -7.77
C LEU A 59 -9.28 7.34 -8.57
N SER A 60 -8.29 8.21 -8.46
CA SER A 60 -8.19 9.41 -9.28
C SER A 60 -6.85 9.50 -10.02
N ASN A 61 -6.80 10.28 -11.10
CA ASN A 61 -5.60 10.53 -11.88
C ASN A 61 -4.72 11.66 -11.30
N GLY A 62 -5.12 12.36 -10.24
CA GLY A 62 -4.34 13.47 -9.72
C GLY A 62 -4.55 14.77 -10.50
N ASP A 63 -5.62 14.97 -11.27
CA ASP A 63 -5.70 16.08 -12.24
C ASP A 63 -6.06 17.47 -11.66
N ALA A 64 -6.07 17.64 -10.33
CA ALA A 64 -6.37 18.94 -9.71
C ALA A 64 -5.50 20.11 -10.22
N ASP A 65 -4.26 19.81 -10.65
CA ASP A 65 -3.31 20.78 -11.19
C ASP A 65 -3.18 20.71 -12.73
N GLY A 66 -4.07 19.99 -13.43
CA GLY A 66 -3.97 19.74 -14.88
C GLY A 66 -2.84 18.78 -15.28
N LYS A 67 -2.39 17.93 -14.35
CA LYS A 67 -1.23 17.01 -14.51
C LYS A 67 -1.60 15.53 -14.51
N GLY A 68 -2.86 15.17 -14.68
CA GLY A 68 -3.35 13.80 -14.56
C GLY A 68 -2.67 12.80 -15.50
N ASN A 69 -2.41 13.21 -16.76
CA ASN A 69 -1.70 12.39 -17.73
C ASN A 69 -0.23 12.14 -17.33
N THR A 70 0.45 13.15 -16.80
CA THR A 70 1.81 13.02 -16.28
C THR A 70 1.82 12.09 -15.06
N ARG A 71 0.95 12.33 -14.07
CA ARG A 71 0.85 11.55 -12.84
C ARG A 71 0.49 10.08 -13.10
N LYS A 72 -0.28 9.82 -14.17
CA LYS A 72 -0.55 8.47 -14.64
C LYS A 72 0.73 7.75 -15.08
N GLU A 73 1.56 8.39 -15.89
CA GLU A 73 2.84 7.80 -16.31
C GLU A 73 3.80 7.61 -15.13
N GLU A 74 3.86 8.60 -14.24
CA GLU A 74 4.65 8.53 -13.01
C GLU A 74 4.25 7.34 -12.14
N LEU A 75 2.95 7.07 -11.99
CA LEU A 75 2.44 5.90 -11.27
C LEU A 75 2.88 4.58 -11.91
N TYR A 76 2.90 4.49 -13.24
CA TYR A 76 3.38 3.29 -13.93
C TYR A 76 4.87 3.06 -13.67
N GLN A 77 5.69 4.11 -13.74
CA GLN A 77 7.12 4.02 -13.46
C GLN A 77 7.38 3.65 -11.98
N ALA A 78 6.67 4.28 -11.04
CA ALA A 78 6.75 3.93 -9.62
C ALA A 78 6.36 2.46 -9.37
N SER A 79 5.29 2.00 -10.02
CA SER A 79 4.82 0.61 -9.92
C SER A 79 5.85 -0.39 -10.44
N ALA A 80 6.59 -0.04 -11.50
CA ALA A 80 7.69 -0.87 -12.01
C ALA A 80 8.82 -1.03 -10.98
N ILE A 81 9.21 0.04 -10.27
CA ILE A 81 10.18 -0.02 -9.16
C ILE A 81 9.70 -0.96 -8.05
N LEU A 82 8.39 -0.97 -7.79
CA LEU A 82 7.72 -1.81 -6.81
C LEU A 82 7.41 -3.24 -7.32
N LYS A 83 7.89 -3.58 -8.52
CA LYS A 83 7.71 -4.88 -9.19
C LYS A 83 6.23 -5.23 -9.44
N VAL A 84 5.40 -4.23 -9.70
CA VAL A 84 4.01 -4.40 -10.11
C VAL A 84 3.92 -4.20 -11.64
N PRO A 85 3.45 -5.20 -12.41
CA PRO A 85 3.34 -5.09 -13.86
C PRO A 85 2.39 -3.98 -14.31
N TYR A 86 2.66 -3.38 -15.47
CA TYR A 86 1.82 -2.33 -16.05
C TYR A 86 0.33 -2.73 -16.16
N GLN A 87 0.06 -3.97 -16.60
CA GLN A 87 -1.30 -4.48 -16.79
C GLN A 87 -2.10 -4.59 -15.48
N HIS A 88 -1.38 -4.58 -14.34
CA HIS A 88 -1.95 -4.69 -13.02
C HIS A 88 -2.27 -3.32 -12.41
N VAL A 89 -1.87 -2.23 -13.05
CA VAL A 89 -2.13 -0.86 -12.61
C VAL A 89 -3.29 -0.29 -13.42
N LYS A 90 -4.37 0.09 -12.73
CA LYS A 90 -5.54 0.73 -13.32
C LYS A 90 -5.78 2.05 -12.62
N ILE A 91 -5.88 3.12 -13.41
CA ILE A 91 -6.22 4.46 -12.93
C ILE A 91 -7.62 4.76 -13.42
N LEU A 92 -8.46 5.20 -12.50
CA LEU A 92 -9.80 5.65 -12.81
C LEU A 92 -9.76 7.17 -13.02
N ASP A 93 -10.51 7.60 -14.02
CA ASP A 93 -10.79 9.01 -14.28
C ASP A 93 -12.31 9.11 -14.39
N HIS A 94 -12.95 9.50 -13.30
CA HIS A 94 -14.39 9.54 -13.20
C HIS A 94 -14.83 10.92 -12.66
N PRO A 95 -15.89 11.53 -13.20
CA PRO A 95 -16.26 12.91 -12.87
C PRO A 95 -16.61 13.12 -11.38
N ASP A 96 -17.23 12.13 -10.74
CA ASP A 96 -17.62 12.20 -9.31
C ASP A 96 -16.46 12.03 -8.31
N LEU A 97 -15.26 11.80 -8.84
CA LEU A 97 -14.15 11.16 -8.18
C LEU A 97 -12.85 11.97 -8.32
N GLN A 98 -13.01 13.21 -8.77
CA GLN A 98 -11.95 14.14 -9.05
C GLN A 98 -11.30 14.64 -7.76
N ASP A 99 -10.02 14.98 -7.90
CA ASP A 99 -9.22 15.51 -6.81
C ASP A 99 -9.45 17.00 -6.60
N GLY A 100 -9.15 17.47 -5.40
CA GLY A 100 -9.15 18.89 -5.08
C GLY A 100 -9.76 19.21 -3.73
N PHE A 101 -9.34 20.35 -3.17
CA PHE A 101 -9.90 20.88 -1.95
C PHE A 101 -11.40 21.15 -2.13
N GLY A 102 -12.25 20.55 -1.29
CA GLY A 102 -13.71 20.72 -1.34
C GLY A 102 -14.48 19.73 -2.22
N LYS A 103 -13.81 18.78 -2.88
CA LYS A 103 -14.47 17.69 -3.62
C LYS A 103 -14.81 16.55 -2.65
N LEU A 104 -16.08 16.45 -2.25
CA LEU A 104 -16.53 15.39 -1.35
C LEU A 104 -16.93 14.16 -2.15
N TRP A 105 -16.15 13.10 -1.97
CA TRP A 105 -16.41 11.80 -2.57
C TRP A 105 -17.65 11.16 -1.95
N ILE A 106 -18.77 11.17 -2.67
CA ILE A 106 -20.02 10.56 -2.20
C ILE A 106 -19.79 9.05 -2.00
N THR A 107 -19.93 8.60 -0.76
CA THR A 107 -19.57 7.24 -0.31
C THR A 107 -20.26 6.14 -1.14
N ILE A 108 -21.48 6.38 -1.61
CA ILE A 108 -22.27 5.40 -2.35
C ILE A 108 -21.65 5.08 -3.72
N TYR A 109 -21.08 6.08 -4.41
CA TYR A 109 -20.55 5.90 -5.76
C TYR A 109 -19.25 5.10 -5.76
N TRP A 110 -18.30 5.48 -4.90
CA TRP A 110 -17.05 4.75 -4.76
C TRP A 110 -17.23 3.31 -4.31
N GLN A 111 -18.12 3.07 -3.35
CA GLN A 111 -18.39 1.70 -2.90
C GLN A 111 -18.97 0.83 -4.01
N ARG A 112 -19.86 1.38 -4.85
CA ARG A 112 -20.41 0.65 -6.01
C ARG A 112 -19.33 0.39 -7.06
N LEU A 113 -18.50 1.38 -7.36
CA LEU A 113 -17.43 1.26 -8.33
C LEU A 113 -16.38 0.24 -7.87
N LEU A 114 -16.00 0.31 -6.59
CA LEU A 114 -15.11 -0.64 -5.95
C LEU A 114 -15.71 -2.04 -5.98
N LYS A 115 -16.97 -2.24 -5.59
CA LYS A 115 -17.62 -3.56 -5.66
C LYS A 115 -17.62 -4.12 -7.09
N ARG A 116 -17.88 -3.29 -8.10
CA ARG A 116 -17.86 -3.70 -9.51
C ARG A 116 -16.45 -4.05 -9.99
N LYS A 117 -15.46 -3.19 -9.74
CA LYS A 117 -14.08 -3.36 -10.20
C LYS A 117 -13.35 -4.44 -9.42
N SER A 118 -13.54 -4.53 -8.10
CA SER A 118 -12.96 -5.58 -7.26
C SER A 118 -13.53 -6.93 -7.65
N LYS A 119 -14.85 -7.04 -7.86
CA LYS A 119 -15.45 -8.26 -8.40
C LYS A 119 -14.86 -8.56 -9.76
N PHE A 120 -14.75 -7.62 -10.70
CA PHE A 120 -14.15 -7.91 -12.00
C PHE A 120 -12.67 -8.36 -11.92
N LEU A 121 -11.86 -7.70 -11.09
CA LEU A 121 -10.43 -7.99 -10.94
C LEU A 121 -10.17 -9.27 -10.13
N LEU A 122 -11.08 -9.63 -9.21
CA LEU A 122 -10.93 -10.78 -8.32
C LEU A 122 -11.84 -11.97 -8.69
N ALA A 123 -12.84 -11.80 -9.57
CA ALA A 123 -13.83 -12.83 -9.96
C ALA A 123 -13.24 -13.96 -10.79
N SER A 124 -11.96 -13.91 -11.16
CA SER A 124 -11.24 -15.11 -11.60
C SER A 124 -11.25 -16.21 -10.52
N SER A 125 -11.49 -15.87 -9.24
CA SER A 125 -11.48 -16.82 -8.13
C SER A 125 -12.71 -16.64 -7.24
N GLN A 126 -13.56 -17.68 -7.15
CA GLN A 126 -14.78 -17.82 -6.30
C GLN A 126 -14.54 -17.74 -4.77
N ARG A 127 -13.51 -17.02 -4.31
CA ARG A 127 -13.07 -17.01 -2.91
C ARG A 127 -13.63 -15.82 -2.14
N LYS A 128 -13.80 -16.02 -0.84
CA LYS A 128 -14.13 -14.97 0.14
C LYS A 128 -13.10 -13.83 0.02
N VAL A 129 -13.59 -12.63 -0.28
CA VAL A 129 -12.76 -11.41 -0.35
C VAL A 129 -12.48 -10.95 1.09
N GLU A 130 -11.22 -10.77 1.43
CA GLU A 130 -10.80 -10.19 2.70
C GLU A 130 -10.34 -8.76 2.47
N ALA A 131 -10.89 -7.81 3.23
CA ALA A 131 -10.53 -6.40 3.16
C ALA A 131 -9.66 -6.00 4.36
N TRP A 132 -8.60 -5.25 4.06
CA TRP A 132 -7.62 -4.77 5.03
C TRP A 132 -7.43 -3.27 4.81
N GLU A 133 -7.36 -2.51 5.91
CA GLU A 133 -7.07 -1.08 5.89
C GLU A 133 -5.70 -0.80 6.51
N LEU A 134 -5.02 0.23 6.02
CA LEU A 134 -3.80 0.73 6.64
C LEU A 134 -4.16 1.58 7.86
N VAL A 135 -3.66 1.17 9.03
CA VAL A 135 -3.87 1.90 10.27
C VAL A 135 -2.95 3.12 10.31
N SER A 136 -3.54 4.31 10.35
CA SER A 136 -2.80 5.54 10.58
C SER A 136 -2.29 5.60 12.03
N THR A 137 -0.99 5.80 12.21
CA THR A 137 -0.38 6.01 13.53
C THR A 137 -0.47 7.49 13.94
N ASN A 138 -0.50 7.77 15.26
CA ASN A 138 -0.48 9.13 15.82
C ASN A 138 0.63 10.00 15.22
N ILE A 139 0.40 11.32 15.12
CA ILE A 139 1.28 12.27 14.42
C ILE A 139 2.73 12.24 14.94
N PHE A 140 2.92 12.07 16.24
CA PHE A 140 4.24 11.96 16.87
C PHE A 140 5.02 10.72 16.40
N ARG A 141 4.32 9.62 16.15
CA ARG A 141 4.90 8.38 15.61
C ARG A 141 5.03 8.43 14.09
N LYS A 142 4.19 9.22 13.42
CA LYS A 142 4.22 9.45 11.97
C LYS A 142 5.47 10.22 11.52
N TYR A 143 6.16 10.93 12.43
CA TYR A 143 7.39 11.68 12.14
C TYR A 143 8.60 11.29 13.01
N SER A 144 8.50 10.27 13.87
CA SER A 144 9.63 9.79 14.69
C SER A 144 10.64 8.92 13.93
N GLY A 145 10.40 8.63 12.65
CA GLY A 145 11.34 8.05 11.69
C GLY A 145 12.25 6.94 12.27
N PRO A 146 13.59 7.05 12.12
CA PRO A 146 14.56 6.00 12.52
C PRO A 146 14.53 5.59 14.00
N VAL A 147 14.00 6.44 14.88
CA VAL A 147 13.91 6.19 16.33
C VAL A 147 12.84 5.14 16.63
N ASP A 148 11.85 4.97 15.74
CA ASP A 148 10.81 3.95 15.88
C ASP A 148 11.38 2.53 15.64
N ILE A 149 12.55 2.32 15.00
CA ILE A 149 13.16 0.98 14.88
C ILE A 149 13.56 0.44 16.26
N TRP A 150 14.07 1.31 17.15
CA TRP A 150 14.42 0.96 18.53
C TRP A 150 13.18 0.78 19.40
N PHE A 151 12.15 1.63 19.21
CA PHE A 151 10.90 1.54 19.97
C PHE A 151 10.00 0.38 19.50
N PHE A 152 10.07 -0.01 18.22
CA PHE A 152 9.32 -1.12 17.62
C PHE A 152 9.76 -2.48 18.15
N LYS A 153 11.03 -2.63 18.54
CA LYS A 153 11.53 -3.87 19.17
C LYS A 153 10.88 -4.12 20.54
N LEU A 154 10.54 -3.05 21.26
CA LEU A 154 9.78 -3.07 22.52
C LEU A 154 8.26 -3.19 22.27
N TYR A 155 7.72 -2.46 21.28
CA TYR A 155 6.28 -2.47 20.98
C TYR A 155 5.80 -3.75 20.26
N SER A 156 6.69 -4.46 19.57
CA SER A 156 6.44 -5.78 18.97
C SER A 156 6.00 -6.82 20.01
N MET A 157 6.31 -6.62 21.30
CA MET A 157 5.81 -7.46 22.39
C MET A 157 4.38 -7.11 22.82
N GLN A 158 3.88 -5.90 22.50
CA GLN A 158 2.56 -5.41 22.93
C GLN A 158 1.43 -5.71 21.93
N CYS A 159 1.73 -5.94 20.65
CA CYS A 159 0.72 -6.22 19.62
C CYS A 159 0.34 -7.71 19.54
N SER A 160 -0.09 -8.29 20.66
CA SER A 160 -0.72 -9.62 20.72
C SER A 160 -2.22 -9.54 20.44
N ASN A 161 -2.61 -8.82 19.38
CA ASN A 161 -4.01 -8.72 18.98
C ASN A 161 -4.18 -9.32 17.59
N LYS A 162 -4.95 -10.41 17.48
CA LYS A 162 -5.12 -11.22 16.25
C LYS A 162 -5.64 -10.43 15.03
N MET A 163 -6.06 -9.18 15.21
CA MET A 163 -6.64 -8.32 14.17
C MET A 163 -5.68 -7.32 13.53
N LEU A 164 -4.43 -7.18 14.03
CA LEU A 164 -3.44 -6.22 13.54
C LEU A 164 -2.20 -6.95 13.01
N HIS A 165 -1.73 -6.55 11.84
CA HIS A 165 -0.57 -7.14 11.17
C HIS A 165 0.47 -6.08 10.81
N CYS A 166 1.69 -6.24 11.34
CA CYS A 166 2.79 -5.32 11.08
C CYS A 166 3.73 -5.88 10.01
N LEU A 167 3.94 -5.12 8.94
CA LEU A 167 4.84 -5.44 7.83
C LEU A 167 6.01 -4.48 7.85
N VAL A 168 7.22 -5.01 8.08
CA VAL A 168 8.45 -4.20 8.13
C VAL A 168 9.08 -4.13 6.74
N ASN A 169 9.39 -2.92 6.28
CA ASN A 169 10.08 -2.69 5.02
C ASN A 169 11.57 -2.97 5.16
N GLN A 170 12.02 -4.03 4.51
CA GLN A 170 13.45 -4.33 4.42
C GLN A 170 14.20 -3.40 3.46
N GLN A 171 13.48 -2.66 2.60
CA GLN A 171 14.08 -1.83 1.55
C GLN A 171 13.48 -0.41 1.53
N PRO A 172 13.76 0.44 2.54
CA PRO A 172 13.30 1.84 2.56
C PRO A 172 13.73 2.65 1.33
N ARG A 173 14.89 2.32 0.75
CA ARG A 173 15.38 2.94 -0.49
C ARG A 173 14.40 2.77 -1.65
N LYS A 174 13.65 1.66 -1.73
CA LYS A 174 12.64 1.47 -2.77
C LYS A 174 11.49 2.47 -2.64
N SER A 175 11.09 2.82 -1.42
CA SER A 175 10.05 3.83 -1.21
C SER A 175 10.49 5.18 -1.76
N PHE A 176 11.77 5.52 -1.54
CA PHE A 176 12.35 6.75 -2.06
C PHE A 176 12.49 6.72 -3.59
N LEU A 177 12.95 5.61 -4.16
CA LEU A 177 13.09 5.46 -5.62
C LEU A 177 11.73 5.45 -6.33
N ALA A 178 10.72 4.80 -5.75
CA ALA A 178 9.37 4.80 -6.28
C ALA A 178 8.75 6.19 -6.21
N MET A 179 8.88 6.88 -5.06
CA MET A 179 8.38 8.24 -4.93
C MET A 179 9.14 9.25 -5.81
N ALA A 180 10.42 9.00 -6.10
CA ALA A 180 11.19 9.82 -7.03
C ALA A 180 10.70 9.72 -8.49
N GLN A 181 9.94 8.68 -8.86
CA GLN A 181 9.28 8.61 -10.17
C GLN A 181 8.10 9.59 -10.28
N HIS A 182 7.51 10.00 -9.15
CA HIS A 182 6.48 11.04 -9.10
C HIS A 182 7.09 12.44 -9.16
N ALA A 183 7.83 12.74 -10.23
CA ALA A 183 8.57 13.98 -10.41
C ALA A 183 7.68 15.23 -10.24
N SER A 184 6.45 15.19 -10.75
CA SER A 184 5.45 16.26 -10.65
C SER A 184 5.01 16.55 -9.21
N GLN A 185 5.19 15.60 -8.31
CA GLN A 185 4.88 15.68 -6.88
C GLN A 185 6.14 15.57 -6.02
N TRP A 186 7.36 15.57 -6.56
CA TRP A 186 8.59 15.33 -5.80
C TRP A 186 9.14 16.58 -5.09
N VAL A 187 8.30 17.19 -4.25
CA VAL A 187 8.57 18.42 -3.50
C VAL A 187 9.19 18.16 -2.12
N TRP A 188 9.81 19.18 -1.53
CA TRP A 188 10.64 19.05 -0.31
C TRP A 188 9.91 18.37 0.87
N PHE A 189 8.65 18.71 1.12
CA PHE A 189 7.90 18.13 2.25
C PHE A 189 7.57 16.65 2.02
N ARG A 190 7.40 16.20 0.78
CA ARG A 190 7.22 14.77 0.45
C ARG A 190 8.52 13.99 0.58
N LYS A 191 9.66 14.60 0.26
CA LYS A 191 10.98 14.00 0.53
C LYS A 191 11.18 13.79 2.02
N LEU A 192 10.86 14.80 2.83
CA LEU A 192 10.89 14.68 4.30
C LEU A 192 9.91 13.61 4.79
N PHE A 193 8.68 13.59 4.24
CA PHE A 193 7.71 12.57 4.57
C PHE A 193 8.26 11.17 4.29
N VAL A 194 8.76 10.91 3.09
CA VAL A 194 9.31 9.58 2.75
C VAL A 194 10.53 9.24 3.62
N ALA A 195 11.37 10.22 3.96
CA ALA A 195 12.53 9.98 4.80
C ALA A 195 12.18 9.66 6.26
N PHE A 196 11.17 10.32 6.83
CA PHE A 196 10.88 10.26 8.27
C PHE A 196 9.56 9.59 8.63
N SER A 197 8.74 9.22 7.65
CA SER A 197 7.45 8.60 7.92
C SER A 197 7.62 7.16 8.39
N SER A 198 6.89 6.81 9.45
CA SER A 198 6.71 5.42 9.86
C SER A 198 6.21 4.54 8.72
N CYS A 199 5.41 5.08 7.79
CA CYS A 199 4.87 4.35 6.65
C CYS A 199 5.94 3.89 5.65
N THR A 200 7.10 4.53 5.64
CA THR A 200 8.25 4.08 4.85
C THR A 200 8.87 2.81 5.44
N TYR A 201 8.79 2.63 6.75
CA TYR A 201 9.47 1.57 7.49
C TYR A 201 8.55 0.43 7.91
N VAL A 202 7.31 0.73 8.27
CA VAL A 202 6.34 -0.23 8.80
C VAL A 202 4.94 0.10 8.29
N ASN A 203 4.22 -0.92 7.82
CA ASN A 203 2.78 -0.84 7.61
C ASN A 203 2.05 -1.70 8.63
N THR A 204 1.06 -1.12 9.30
CA THR A 204 0.16 -1.87 10.18
C THR A 204 -1.18 -2.00 9.48
N LEU A 205 -1.58 -3.23 9.15
CA LEU A 205 -2.82 -3.55 8.47
C LEU A 205 -3.84 -4.12 9.45
N ARG A 206 -5.08 -3.64 9.38
CA ARG A 206 -6.20 -4.11 10.19
C ARG A 206 -7.25 -4.76 9.31
N LYS A 207 -7.77 -5.91 9.74
CA LYS A 207 -8.87 -6.58 9.03
C LYS A 207 -10.17 -5.80 9.24
N MET A 208 -10.86 -5.47 8.15
CA MET A 208 -12.19 -4.88 8.22
C MET A 208 -13.22 -5.95 8.63
N LYS A 209 -14.16 -5.59 9.50
CA LYS A 209 -15.24 -6.48 9.97
C LYS A 209 -16.37 -6.57 8.95
#